data_AF-A0A953UU40-F1
#
_entry.id   AF-A0A953UU40-F1
#
_cell.length_a   1.000
_cell.length_b   1.000
_cell.length_c   1.000
_cell.angle_alpha   90.00
_cell.angle_beta   90.00
_cell.angle_gamma   90.00
#
_symmetry.space_group_name_H-M   'P 1'
#
loop_
_entity.id
_entity.type
_entity.pdbx_description
1 polymer ?
#
loop_
_entity_poly.entity_id
_entity_poly.type
_entity_poly.pdbx_seq_one_letter_code
_entity_poly.pdbx_strand_id
1 'polypeptide(L)'
;MRIPNEKAPLHPLPAHYVPPFSLRHPVKDREDWGSVARMHRIDTKALIFYNFWTTNPDEVNWYLRRNVGCTKSNDGGRNYAFSSDARPGYVYYPPPPVPAKTLMPEDRMPGNLRPHFNSALDGLQIQVMRHYNPRNAGLLCWIGKLKDPNVKDEVIRWHRICPRGGASGAAYVVGGCPPGDHVSETDLMKYISSDRDVLNANERLKFMTHVRSDILVSHDLIRGGELESFYMLFDEVRQTTEKLDAWYEEDTGMLEMPSAYKAIKDWIAAREKDQDSLYSCIR
;
A
#
# COMPACT_ATOMS: atom_id res chain seq x y z
N MET A 1 -25.83 31.52 -8.01
CA MET A 1 -26.96 31.36 -7.06
C MET A 1 -26.44 30.56 -5.88
N ARG A 2 -26.67 30.98 -4.64
CA ARG A 2 -26.29 30.17 -3.45
C ARG A 2 -27.47 29.28 -3.09
N ILE A 3 -27.21 27.99 -2.95
CA ILE A 3 -28.22 26.99 -2.57
C ILE A 3 -28.39 26.97 -1.04
N PRO A 4 -29.59 26.71 -0.49
CA PRO A 4 -29.83 26.74 0.96
C PRO A 4 -29.09 25.64 1.73
N ASN A 5 -28.93 24.46 1.14
CA ASN A 5 -28.27 23.29 1.77
C ASN A 5 -26.75 23.33 1.56
N GLU A 6 -26.10 24.39 2.04
CA GLU A 6 -24.66 24.57 1.89
C GLU A 6 -24.05 25.04 3.22
N LYS A 7 -23.17 24.22 3.80
CA LYS A 7 -22.47 24.52 5.06
C LYS A 7 -20.98 24.32 4.89
N ALA A 8 -20.18 25.31 5.30
CA ALA A 8 -18.73 25.15 5.32
C ALA A 8 -18.32 24.13 6.40
N PRO A 9 -17.39 23.20 6.10
CA PRO A 9 -16.79 22.34 7.12
C PRO A 9 -16.08 23.14 8.20
N LEU A 10 -15.90 22.57 9.39
CA LEU A 10 -15.15 23.20 10.49
C LEU A 10 -13.68 23.50 10.09
N HIS A 11 -13.08 22.58 9.35
CA HIS A 11 -11.71 22.70 8.83
C HIS A 11 -11.71 22.46 7.31
N PRO A 12 -12.01 23.50 6.50
CA PRO A 12 -12.16 23.34 5.06
C PRO A 12 -10.82 23.05 4.39
N LEU A 13 -10.84 22.15 3.40
CA LEU A 13 -9.70 21.88 2.52
C LEU A 13 -9.34 23.14 1.71
N PRO A 14 -8.08 23.27 1.24
CA PRO A 14 -7.69 24.32 0.31
C PRO A 14 -8.60 24.37 -0.94
N ALA A 15 -8.80 25.55 -1.52
CA ALA A 15 -9.70 25.71 -2.69
C ALA A 15 -9.20 24.93 -3.92
N HIS A 16 -7.88 24.78 -4.03
CA HIS A 16 -7.19 24.02 -5.08
C HIS A 16 -6.76 22.64 -4.56
N TYR A 17 -7.41 22.11 -3.53
CA TYR A 17 -7.11 20.77 -3.04
C TYR A 17 -7.30 19.74 -4.15
N VAL A 18 -6.27 18.93 -4.34
CA VAL A 18 -6.26 17.79 -5.23
C VAL A 18 -5.91 16.59 -4.35
N PRO A 19 -6.77 15.57 -4.27
CA PRO A 19 -6.42 14.32 -3.59
C PRO A 19 -5.12 13.76 -4.18
N PRO A 20 -4.21 13.27 -3.34
CA PRO A 20 -2.95 12.71 -3.81
C PRO A 20 -3.22 11.49 -4.70
N PHE A 21 -2.35 11.25 -5.68
CA PHE A 21 -2.48 10.12 -6.61
C PHE A 21 -3.84 10.08 -7.32
N SER A 22 -4.37 11.21 -7.76
CA SER A 22 -5.67 11.25 -8.41
C SER A 22 -5.58 11.38 -9.92
N LEU A 23 -6.52 10.71 -10.60
CA LEU A 23 -6.88 11.00 -11.97
C LEU A 23 -8.03 12.02 -11.97
N ARG A 24 -8.01 12.92 -12.95
CA ARG A 24 -9.05 13.94 -13.13
C ARG A 24 -10.21 13.37 -13.94
N HIS A 25 -11.43 13.57 -13.45
CA HIS A 25 -12.66 13.34 -14.19
C HIS A 25 -13.34 14.70 -14.46
N PRO A 26 -13.40 15.18 -15.72
CA PRO A 26 -14.16 16.37 -16.06
C PRO A 26 -15.66 16.09 -15.87
N VAL A 27 -16.31 16.84 -14.99
CA VAL A 27 -17.73 16.64 -14.71
C VAL A 27 -18.58 17.13 -15.88
N LYS A 28 -19.61 16.37 -16.25
CA LYS A 28 -20.50 16.69 -17.38
C LYS A 28 -21.94 16.93 -16.91
N ASP A 29 -22.72 17.57 -17.78
CA ASP A 29 -24.16 17.68 -17.54
C ASP A 29 -24.79 16.29 -17.44
N ARG A 30 -25.75 16.14 -16.52
CA ARG A 30 -26.47 14.88 -16.21
C ARG A 30 -25.61 13.79 -15.56
N GLU A 31 -24.34 14.04 -15.25
CA GLU A 31 -23.59 13.18 -14.34
C GLU A 31 -23.99 13.47 -12.88
N ASP A 32 -23.80 12.48 -12.03
CA ASP A 32 -23.85 12.60 -10.57
C ASP A 32 -22.71 11.77 -9.95
N TRP A 33 -22.57 11.84 -8.64
CA TRP A 33 -21.55 11.07 -7.92
C TRP A 33 -21.66 9.56 -8.19
N GLY A 34 -22.87 9.03 -8.29
CA GLY A 34 -23.11 7.60 -8.52
C GLY A 34 -22.73 7.16 -9.94
N SER A 35 -23.00 7.98 -10.95
CA SER A 35 -22.59 7.70 -12.33
C SER A 35 -21.07 7.73 -12.48
N VAL A 36 -20.40 8.71 -11.86
CA VAL A 36 -18.92 8.80 -11.89
C VAL A 36 -18.29 7.64 -11.11
N ALA A 37 -18.79 7.33 -9.91
CA ALA A 37 -18.26 6.24 -9.10
C ALA A 37 -18.42 4.88 -9.81
N ARG A 38 -19.56 4.64 -10.46
CA ARG A 38 -19.81 3.42 -11.25
C ARG A 38 -18.85 3.29 -12.44
N MET A 39 -18.57 4.40 -13.13
CA MET A 39 -17.63 4.43 -14.26
C MET A 39 -16.22 3.97 -13.83
N HIS A 40 -15.81 4.36 -12.63
CA HIS A 40 -14.48 4.06 -12.09
C HIS A 40 -14.45 2.89 -11.10
N ARG A 41 -15.58 2.18 -10.94
CA ARG A 41 -15.74 1.02 -10.04
C ARG A 41 -15.38 1.31 -8.57
N ILE A 42 -15.76 2.49 -8.09
CA ILE A 42 -15.53 2.92 -6.70
C ILE A 42 -16.90 3.07 -6.01
N ASP A 43 -16.94 2.89 -4.69
CA ASP A 43 -18.12 3.24 -3.91
C ASP A 43 -18.42 4.75 -3.98
N THR A 44 -19.69 5.13 -4.02
CA THR A 44 -20.07 6.53 -4.19
C THR A 44 -19.65 7.39 -3.00
N LYS A 45 -19.82 6.90 -1.77
CA LYS A 45 -19.41 7.62 -0.56
C LYS A 45 -17.90 7.70 -0.48
N ALA A 46 -17.19 6.64 -0.86
CA ALA A 46 -15.73 6.64 -0.96
C ALA A 46 -15.21 7.69 -1.95
N LEU A 47 -15.82 7.82 -3.14
CA LEU A 47 -15.44 8.84 -4.13
C LEU A 47 -15.68 10.26 -3.60
N ILE A 48 -16.83 10.52 -2.96
CA ILE A 48 -17.14 11.82 -2.36
C ILE A 48 -16.12 12.14 -1.26
N PHE A 49 -15.90 11.19 -0.36
CA PHE A 49 -14.96 11.35 0.75
C PHE A 49 -13.53 11.58 0.25
N TYR A 50 -13.11 10.86 -0.79
CA TYR A 50 -11.80 11.03 -1.44
C TYR A 50 -11.59 12.47 -1.92
N ASN A 51 -12.63 13.11 -2.46
CA ASN A 51 -12.55 14.49 -2.92
C ASN A 51 -12.59 15.52 -1.78
N PHE A 52 -13.40 15.31 -0.74
CA PHE A 52 -13.82 16.38 0.18
C PHE A 52 -13.62 16.09 1.68
N TRP A 53 -13.17 14.89 2.05
CA TRP A 53 -13.06 14.39 3.43
C TRP A 53 -14.34 14.49 4.26
N THR A 54 -15.47 14.42 3.59
CA THR A 54 -16.79 14.45 4.21
C THR A 54 -17.78 13.73 3.31
N THR A 55 -18.84 13.21 3.91
CA THR A 55 -20.02 12.72 3.18
C THR A 55 -21.28 13.45 3.62
N ASN A 56 -21.14 14.51 4.43
CA ASN A 56 -22.25 15.37 4.82
C ASN A 56 -22.72 16.17 3.59
N PRO A 57 -24.00 16.06 3.17
CA PRO A 57 -24.50 16.69 1.96
C PRO A 57 -24.30 18.22 1.91
N ASP A 58 -24.45 18.92 3.05
CA ASP A 58 -24.32 20.38 3.09
C ASP A 58 -22.87 20.81 2.85
N GLU A 59 -21.91 20.03 3.38
CA GLU A 59 -20.48 20.26 3.16
C GLU A 59 -20.05 19.87 1.74
N VAL A 60 -20.62 18.79 1.20
CA VAL A 60 -20.40 18.37 -0.19
C VAL A 60 -20.88 19.47 -1.14
N ASN A 61 -22.06 20.05 -0.93
CA ASN A 61 -22.54 21.19 -1.72
C ASN A 61 -21.60 22.39 -1.64
N TRP A 62 -21.02 22.66 -0.47
CA TRP A 62 -20.06 23.74 -0.29
C TRP A 62 -18.81 23.53 -1.15
N TYR A 63 -18.28 22.30 -1.18
CA TYR A 63 -17.14 21.95 -2.02
C TYR A 63 -17.47 21.88 -3.51
N LEU A 64 -18.66 21.41 -3.89
CA LEU A 64 -19.10 21.41 -5.29
C LEU A 64 -19.07 22.82 -5.87
N ARG A 65 -19.56 23.82 -5.13
CA ARG A 65 -19.47 25.21 -5.57
C ARG A 65 -18.05 25.74 -5.56
N ARG A 66 -17.32 25.56 -4.45
CA ARG A 66 -16.01 26.23 -4.24
C ARG A 66 -14.86 25.57 -4.97
N ASN A 67 -14.74 24.24 -4.90
CA ASN A 67 -13.58 23.49 -5.39
C ASN A 67 -13.82 22.95 -6.81
N VAL A 68 -15.03 22.48 -7.11
CA VAL A 68 -15.37 21.97 -8.46
C VAL A 68 -15.87 23.10 -9.36
N GLY A 69 -16.52 24.13 -8.80
CA GLY A 69 -17.05 25.26 -9.55
C GLY A 69 -18.47 25.07 -10.07
N CYS A 70 -19.23 24.14 -9.49
CA CYS A 70 -20.62 23.90 -9.88
C CYS A 70 -21.52 25.06 -9.44
N THR A 71 -22.35 25.56 -10.35
CA THR A 71 -23.26 26.69 -10.10
C THR A 71 -24.73 26.39 -10.45
N LYS A 72 -24.98 25.23 -11.07
CA LYS A 72 -26.31 24.76 -11.48
C LYS A 72 -26.89 23.79 -10.46
N SER A 73 -28.19 23.57 -10.54
CA SER A 73 -28.94 22.57 -9.77
C SER A 73 -29.99 21.92 -10.67
N ASN A 74 -30.20 20.62 -10.49
CA ASN A 74 -31.21 19.83 -11.22
C ASN A 74 -32.41 19.45 -10.34
N ASP A 75 -32.43 19.89 -9.08
CA ASP A 75 -33.40 19.45 -8.05
C ASP A 75 -34.14 20.63 -7.39
N GLY A 76 -34.34 21.71 -8.17
CA GLY A 76 -35.05 22.90 -7.70
C GLY A 76 -34.21 23.76 -6.74
N GLY A 77 -32.89 23.74 -6.87
CA GLY A 77 -31.99 24.55 -6.06
C GLY A 77 -31.70 23.98 -4.68
N ARG A 78 -31.78 22.64 -4.50
CA ARG A 78 -31.50 21.97 -3.22
C ARG A 78 -30.06 21.45 -3.14
N ASN A 79 -29.49 21.01 -4.26
CA ASN A 79 -28.09 20.57 -4.35
C ASN A 79 -27.44 21.11 -5.63
N TYR A 80 -26.13 21.34 -5.58
CA TYR A 80 -25.38 21.65 -6.80
C TYR A 80 -25.27 20.39 -7.66
N ALA A 81 -25.42 20.57 -8.97
CA ALA A 81 -25.28 19.51 -9.95
C ALA A 81 -23.95 19.64 -10.71
N PHE A 82 -23.40 18.50 -11.11
CA PHE A 82 -22.35 18.46 -12.11
C PHE A 82 -22.82 19.11 -13.42
N SER A 83 -21.91 19.87 -14.02
CA SER A 83 -22.19 20.67 -15.21
C SER A 83 -20.90 20.87 -15.98
N SER A 84 -20.97 20.78 -17.31
CA SER A 84 -19.82 21.04 -18.20
C SER A 84 -19.30 22.49 -18.08
N ASP A 85 -20.15 23.42 -17.64
CA ASP A 85 -19.79 24.82 -17.36
C ASP A 85 -19.03 25.04 -16.04
N ALA A 86 -18.85 24.02 -15.20
CA ALA A 86 -18.14 24.16 -13.94
C ALA A 86 -16.67 24.56 -14.16
N ARG A 87 -16.13 25.43 -13.30
CA ARG A 87 -14.74 25.91 -13.36
C ARG A 87 -14.11 25.84 -11.97
N PRO A 88 -13.13 24.95 -11.74
CA PRO A 88 -12.34 24.22 -12.74
C PRO A 88 -13.04 23.03 -13.40
N GLY A 89 -14.10 22.47 -12.82
CA GLY A 89 -14.94 21.43 -13.44
C GLY A 89 -14.39 20.01 -13.38
N TYR A 90 -13.63 19.69 -12.33
CA TYR A 90 -13.08 18.34 -12.13
C TYR A 90 -13.44 17.79 -10.76
N VAL A 91 -13.72 16.50 -10.72
CA VAL A 91 -13.59 15.66 -9.54
C VAL A 91 -12.46 14.67 -9.74
N TYR A 92 -11.97 14.10 -8.67
CA TYR A 92 -10.79 13.26 -8.63
C TYR A 92 -11.19 11.85 -8.25
N TYR A 93 -10.52 10.86 -8.82
CA TYR A 93 -10.67 9.46 -8.44
C TYR A 93 -9.28 8.82 -8.32
N PRO A 94 -9.09 7.86 -7.41
CA PRO A 94 -7.84 7.11 -7.36
C PRO A 94 -7.65 6.36 -8.68
N PRO A 95 -6.40 6.18 -9.15
CA PRO A 95 -6.12 5.29 -10.25
C PRO A 95 -6.72 3.92 -9.90
N PRO A 96 -7.18 3.16 -10.92
CA PRO A 96 -7.57 1.78 -10.68
C PRO A 96 -6.44 1.11 -9.91
N PRO A 97 -6.74 0.33 -8.85
CA PRO A 97 -5.71 -0.37 -8.10
C PRO A 97 -4.85 -1.06 -9.12
N VAL A 98 -3.57 -0.69 -9.16
CA VAL A 98 -2.60 -1.37 -10.01
C VAL A 98 -2.79 -2.83 -9.65
N PRO A 99 -3.23 -3.71 -10.58
CA PRO A 99 -3.46 -5.09 -10.22
C PRO A 99 -2.17 -5.55 -9.56
N ALA A 100 -2.27 -6.12 -8.35
CA ALA A 100 -1.11 -6.51 -7.53
C ALA A 100 -0.08 -7.36 -8.30
N LYS A 101 -0.45 -7.88 -9.47
CA LYS A 101 0.44 -8.46 -10.49
C LYS A 101 1.50 -7.53 -11.08
N THR A 102 1.40 -6.21 -10.89
CA THR A 102 2.38 -5.23 -11.38
C THR A 102 2.96 -4.45 -10.19
N LEU A 103 3.46 -5.19 -9.19
CA LEU A 103 4.50 -4.69 -8.30
C LEU A 103 5.61 -4.11 -9.20
N MET A 104 5.73 -2.78 -9.24
CA MET A 104 6.69 -2.14 -10.12
C MET A 104 8.07 -2.27 -9.49
N PRO A 105 9.08 -2.80 -10.21
CA PRO A 105 10.47 -2.56 -9.87
C PRO A 105 10.74 -1.06 -9.76
N GLU A 106 11.68 -0.69 -8.90
CA GLU A 106 12.05 0.66 -8.46
C GLU A 106 12.08 1.76 -9.55
N ASP A 107 12.39 1.42 -10.79
CA ASP A 107 12.53 2.35 -11.92
C ASP A 107 11.26 3.09 -12.35
N ARG A 108 10.10 2.85 -11.70
CA ARG A 108 8.80 3.33 -12.18
C ARG A 108 7.96 4.11 -11.19
N MET A 109 8.47 4.53 -10.03
CA MET A 109 7.72 5.55 -9.28
C MET A 109 7.78 6.86 -10.09
N PRO A 110 6.67 7.32 -10.69
CA PRO A 110 6.68 8.52 -11.51
C PRO A 110 7.18 9.70 -10.67
N GLY A 111 8.03 10.56 -11.23
CA GLY A 111 8.68 11.63 -10.45
C GLY A 111 7.70 12.56 -9.72
N ASN A 112 6.48 12.71 -10.22
CA ASN A 112 5.40 13.45 -9.57
C ASN A 112 4.85 12.77 -8.30
N LEU A 113 5.05 11.47 -8.10
CA LEU A 113 4.62 10.73 -6.92
C LEU A 113 5.62 10.83 -5.75
N ARG A 114 6.89 11.12 -6.04
CA ARG A 114 7.95 11.14 -5.03
C ARG A 114 7.70 12.12 -3.88
N PRO A 115 7.27 13.39 -4.11
CA PRO A 115 6.96 14.30 -3.00
C PRO A 115 5.84 13.79 -2.09
N HIS A 116 4.81 13.14 -2.68
CA HIS A 116 3.71 12.58 -1.91
C HIS A 116 4.15 11.37 -1.09
N PHE A 117 4.92 10.45 -1.69
CA PHE A 117 5.49 9.33 -0.99
C PHE A 117 6.38 9.78 0.19
N ASN A 118 7.23 10.77 -0.01
CA ASN A 118 8.06 11.33 1.05
C ASN A 118 7.22 11.98 2.16
N SER A 119 6.14 12.69 1.81
CA SER A 119 5.21 13.23 2.80
C SER A 119 4.51 12.12 3.60
N ALA A 120 4.18 10.98 2.97
CA ALA A 120 3.61 9.81 3.65
C ALA A 120 4.62 9.22 4.65
N LEU A 121 5.88 9.06 4.22
CA LEU A 121 6.97 8.62 5.09
C LEU A 121 7.20 9.56 6.28
N ASP A 122 7.14 10.88 6.08
CA ASP A 122 7.26 11.86 7.17
C ASP A 122 6.09 11.72 8.18
N GLY A 123 4.88 11.49 7.68
CA GLY A 123 3.70 11.20 8.51
C GLY A 123 3.86 9.90 9.31
N LEU A 124 4.36 8.83 8.69
CA LEU A 124 4.69 7.57 9.37
C LEU A 124 5.79 7.77 10.41
N GLN A 125 6.82 8.55 10.10
CA GLN A 125 7.93 8.83 11.01
C GLN A 125 7.43 9.49 12.29
N ILE A 126 6.58 10.52 12.16
CA ILE A 126 5.96 11.19 13.31
C ILE A 126 5.13 10.21 14.13
N GLN A 127 4.35 9.34 13.49
CA GLN A 127 3.54 8.33 14.17
C GLN A 127 4.41 7.32 14.94
N VAL A 128 5.44 6.75 14.31
CA VAL A 128 6.39 5.83 14.94
C VAL A 128 7.08 6.49 16.15
N MET A 129 7.51 7.75 16.03
CA MET A 129 8.18 8.46 17.13
C MET A 129 7.25 8.79 18.32
N ARG A 130 5.94 8.89 18.11
CA ARG A 130 4.97 9.19 19.17
C ARG A 130 4.67 8.00 20.09
N HIS A 131 4.84 6.78 19.61
CA HIS A 131 4.52 5.57 20.36
C HIS A 131 5.82 4.86 20.74
N TYR A 132 6.12 4.71 22.02
CA TYR A 132 7.27 3.90 22.43
C TYR A 132 7.01 2.42 22.12
N ASN A 133 7.83 1.83 21.25
CA ASN A 133 7.70 0.44 20.83
C ASN A 133 9.11 -0.10 20.49
N PRO A 134 9.48 -1.33 20.93
CA PRO A 134 10.79 -1.90 20.64
C PRO A 134 11.11 -2.01 19.14
N ARG A 135 10.08 -2.03 18.29
CA ARG A 135 10.21 -2.08 16.82
C ARG A 135 10.66 -0.76 16.19
N ASN A 136 10.59 0.35 16.93
CA ASN A 136 10.76 1.69 16.35
C ASN A 136 12.12 1.91 15.69
N ALA A 137 13.20 1.35 16.24
CA ALA A 137 14.53 1.53 15.66
C ALA A 137 14.60 0.98 14.22
N GLY A 138 14.11 -0.24 14.01
CA GLY A 138 14.06 -0.87 12.69
C GLY A 138 13.13 -0.15 11.71
N LEU A 139 11.97 0.32 12.18
CA LEU A 139 11.02 1.07 11.34
C LEU A 139 11.52 2.46 10.95
N LEU A 140 12.15 3.18 11.87
CA LEU A 140 12.79 4.46 11.57
C LEU A 140 13.95 4.26 10.59
N CYS A 141 14.69 3.14 10.70
CA CYS A 141 15.68 2.74 9.71
C CYS A 141 15.04 2.48 8.34
N TRP A 142 13.93 1.72 8.25
CA TRP A 142 13.18 1.54 7.00
C TRP A 142 12.72 2.87 6.40
N ILE A 143 12.07 3.72 7.18
CA ILE A 143 11.58 5.03 6.73
C ILE A 143 12.74 5.88 6.20
N GLY A 144 13.87 5.92 6.91
CA GLY A 144 15.06 6.64 6.47
C GLY A 144 15.58 6.13 5.13
N LYS A 145 15.70 4.82 4.97
CA LYS A 145 16.19 4.21 3.73
C LYS A 145 15.22 4.37 2.57
N LEU A 146 13.91 4.20 2.78
CA LEU A 146 12.88 4.32 1.76
C LEU A 146 12.86 5.69 1.05
N LYS A 147 13.42 6.74 1.69
CA LYS A 147 13.62 8.07 1.09
C LYS A 147 14.73 8.09 0.03
N ASP A 148 15.71 7.18 0.09
CA ASP A 148 16.72 7.01 -0.96
C ASP A 148 16.07 6.30 -2.16
N PRO A 149 16.13 6.87 -3.38
CA PRO A 149 15.57 6.22 -4.57
C PRO A 149 16.29 4.95 -5.03
N ASN A 150 17.44 4.61 -4.46
CA ASN A 150 18.24 3.42 -4.82
C ASN A 150 18.17 2.30 -3.77
N VAL A 151 17.36 2.45 -2.71
CA VAL A 151 17.24 1.40 -1.69
C VAL A 151 16.52 0.16 -2.24
N LYS A 152 17.19 -0.97 -2.12
CA LYS A 152 16.59 -2.28 -2.35
C LYS A 152 15.46 -2.53 -1.35
N ASP A 153 14.22 -2.31 -1.80
CA ASP A 153 13.01 -2.36 -0.99
C ASP A 153 12.22 -3.66 -1.13
N GLU A 154 12.80 -4.67 -1.77
CA GLU A 154 12.16 -5.96 -1.94
C GLU A 154 12.25 -6.78 -0.66
N VAL A 155 11.09 -7.25 -0.19
CA VAL A 155 10.97 -8.05 1.02
C VAL A 155 10.12 -9.29 0.78
N ILE A 156 10.45 -10.36 1.49
CA ILE A 156 9.67 -11.59 1.54
C ILE A 156 8.88 -11.60 2.85
N ARG A 157 7.58 -11.82 2.74
CA ARG A 157 6.66 -11.94 3.89
C ARG A 157 6.43 -13.41 4.21
N TRP A 158 6.36 -13.76 5.49
CA TRP A 158 6.34 -15.16 5.90
C TRP A 158 5.16 -15.93 5.31
N HIS A 159 3.97 -15.31 5.32
CA HIS A 159 2.76 -15.90 4.79
C HIS A 159 2.84 -16.27 3.30
N ARG A 160 3.78 -15.67 2.53
CA ARG A 160 3.93 -15.95 1.10
C ARG A 160 4.69 -17.23 0.81
N ILE A 161 5.59 -17.63 1.71
CA ILE A 161 6.51 -18.76 1.50
C ILE A 161 6.37 -19.88 2.53
N CYS A 162 5.58 -19.69 3.59
CA CYS A 162 5.44 -20.69 4.64
C CYS A 162 5.00 -22.06 4.06
N PRO A 163 5.54 -23.19 4.58
CA PRO A 163 5.20 -24.51 4.08
C PRO A 163 3.80 -24.94 4.56
N ARG A 164 2.96 -25.41 3.62
CA ARG A 164 1.62 -25.99 3.94
C ARG A 164 1.64 -27.50 4.16
N GLY A 165 2.71 -28.18 3.74
CA GLY A 165 2.80 -29.63 3.74
C GLY A 165 3.09 -30.20 5.12
N GLY A 166 2.05 -30.78 5.74
CA GLY A 166 2.19 -31.93 6.64
C GLY A 166 2.33 -31.62 8.13
N ALA A 167 1.63 -32.41 8.95
CA ALA A 167 1.80 -32.51 10.39
C ALA A 167 3.16 -33.13 10.80
N SER A 168 4.20 -32.96 9.97
CA SER A 168 5.46 -33.69 10.08
C SER A 168 6.60 -32.79 9.61
N GLY A 169 7.24 -32.14 10.58
CA GLY A 169 8.56 -31.55 10.42
C GLY A 169 8.59 -30.02 10.40
N ALA A 170 8.51 -29.40 9.22
CA ALA A 170 8.72 -27.97 9.06
C ALA A 170 7.77 -27.12 9.93
N ALA A 171 6.46 -27.38 9.88
CA ALA A 171 5.48 -26.66 10.68
C ALA A 171 5.67 -26.80 12.20
N TYR A 172 6.38 -27.84 12.67
CA TYR A 172 6.74 -27.99 14.08
C TYR A 172 7.81 -26.97 14.49
N VAL A 173 8.76 -26.69 13.59
CA VAL A 173 9.85 -25.74 13.84
C VAL A 173 9.42 -24.30 13.56
N VAL A 174 8.79 -24.07 12.40
CA VAL A 174 8.45 -22.72 11.94
C VAL A 174 7.00 -22.32 12.18
N GLY A 175 6.19 -23.17 12.79
CA GLY A 175 4.76 -22.92 13.01
C GLY A 175 3.93 -22.97 11.72
N GLY A 176 2.61 -22.87 11.89
CA GLY A 176 1.65 -22.93 10.78
C GLY A 176 1.62 -21.68 9.89
N CYS A 177 1.13 -21.87 8.67
CA CYS A 177 0.83 -20.79 7.75
C CYS A 177 -0.44 -20.02 8.17
N PRO A 178 -0.42 -18.68 8.23
CA PRO A 178 -1.65 -17.92 8.31
C PRO A 178 -2.49 -18.10 7.03
N PRO A 179 -3.81 -17.86 7.09
CA PRO A 179 -4.66 -17.90 5.90
C PRO A 179 -4.25 -16.81 4.90
N GLY A 180 -4.23 -17.15 3.60
CA GLY A 180 -3.90 -16.19 2.54
C GLY A 180 -3.36 -16.86 1.28
N ASP A 181 -3.07 -16.03 0.29
CA ASP A 181 -2.36 -16.43 -0.92
C ASP A 181 -0.89 -16.71 -0.56
N HIS A 182 -0.42 -17.90 -0.89
CA HIS A 182 0.94 -18.37 -0.66
C HIS A 182 1.39 -19.13 -1.91
N VAL A 183 2.70 -19.20 -2.10
CA VAL A 183 3.28 -19.96 -3.19
C VAL A 183 3.37 -21.43 -2.76
N SER A 184 3.08 -22.35 -3.69
CA SER A 184 3.22 -23.77 -3.39
C SER A 184 4.69 -24.10 -3.14
N GLU A 185 4.95 -24.95 -2.15
CA GLU A 185 6.30 -25.42 -1.86
C GLU A 185 6.93 -26.12 -3.07
N THR A 186 6.13 -26.89 -3.82
CA THR A 186 6.57 -27.52 -5.07
C THR A 186 7.02 -26.50 -6.10
N ASP A 187 6.35 -25.35 -6.22
CA ASP A 187 6.77 -24.28 -7.13
C ASP A 187 8.05 -23.60 -6.64
N LEU A 188 8.19 -23.33 -5.34
CA LEU A 188 9.45 -22.79 -4.79
C LEU A 188 10.62 -23.72 -5.12
N MET A 189 10.47 -25.01 -4.85
CA MET A 189 11.49 -26.04 -5.14
C MET A 189 11.79 -26.19 -6.63
N LYS A 190 10.81 -25.92 -7.50
CA LYS A 190 10.98 -26.00 -8.95
C LYS A 190 11.75 -24.82 -9.53
N TYR A 191 11.58 -23.62 -8.97
CA TYR A 191 12.11 -22.38 -9.56
C TYR A 191 13.28 -21.78 -8.78
N ILE A 192 13.58 -22.25 -7.57
CA ILE A 192 14.65 -21.72 -6.73
C ILE A 192 15.61 -22.84 -6.36
N SER A 193 16.81 -22.82 -6.94
CA SER A 193 17.88 -23.76 -6.62
C SER A 193 19.08 -23.10 -5.93
N SER A 194 19.21 -21.78 -6.06
CA SER A 194 20.25 -20.95 -5.46
C SER A 194 19.70 -19.56 -5.09
N ASP A 195 20.43 -18.81 -4.29
CA ASP A 195 20.11 -17.43 -3.92
C ASP A 195 19.91 -16.52 -5.15
N ARG A 196 20.66 -16.76 -6.23
CA ARG A 196 20.54 -16.03 -7.50
C ARG A 196 19.21 -16.25 -8.23
N ASP A 197 18.54 -17.37 -7.96
CA ASP A 197 17.26 -17.70 -8.61
C ASP A 197 16.09 -16.99 -7.95
N VAL A 198 16.23 -16.50 -6.70
CA VAL A 198 15.13 -15.94 -5.90
C VAL A 198 14.43 -14.78 -6.61
N LEU A 199 15.20 -13.84 -7.15
CA LEU A 199 14.65 -12.68 -7.88
C LEU A 199 13.93 -13.11 -9.17
N ASN A 200 14.53 -14.02 -9.94
CA ASN A 200 13.96 -14.51 -11.20
C ASN A 200 12.68 -15.32 -10.95
N ALA A 201 12.69 -16.18 -9.92
CA ALA A 201 11.52 -16.95 -9.51
C ALA A 201 10.37 -16.03 -9.08
N ASN A 202 10.69 -14.92 -8.41
CA ASN A 202 9.68 -13.94 -8.01
C ASN A 202 8.93 -13.33 -9.21
N GLU A 203 9.55 -13.18 -10.39
CA GLU A 203 8.84 -12.69 -11.58
C GLU A 203 7.62 -13.55 -11.92
N ARG A 204 7.70 -14.86 -11.65
CA ARG A 204 6.64 -15.83 -11.91
C ARG A 204 5.75 -16.07 -10.69
N LEU A 205 6.35 -16.22 -9.52
CA LEU A 205 5.68 -16.70 -8.32
C LEU A 205 5.12 -15.55 -7.45
N LYS A 206 5.61 -14.33 -7.63
CA LYS A 206 5.14 -13.11 -6.95
C LYS A 206 5.11 -13.25 -5.41
N PHE A 207 6.14 -13.86 -4.81
CA PHE A 207 6.22 -14.03 -3.35
C PHE A 207 6.92 -12.87 -2.63
N MET A 208 7.61 -12.00 -3.37
CA MET A 208 8.22 -10.77 -2.85
C MET A 208 7.28 -9.58 -3.08
N THR A 209 7.33 -8.63 -2.15
CA THR A 209 6.66 -7.33 -2.23
C THR A 209 7.70 -6.22 -2.20
N HIS A 210 7.41 -5.10 -2.86
CA HIS A 210 8.17 -3.86 -2.72
C HIS A 210 7.51 -2.98 -1.67
N VAL A 211 8.25 -2.60 -0.62
CA VAL A 211 7.70 -1.84 0.51
C VAL A 211 7.14 -0.49 0.07
N ARG A 212 7.79 0.21 -0.89
CA ARG A 212 7.23 1.48 -1.41
C ARG A 212 5.88 1.29 -2.07
N SER A 213 5.72 0.21 -2.84
CA SER A 213 4.45 -0.11 -3.50
C SER A 213 3.35 -0.42 -2.47
N ASP A 214 3.68 -1.17 -1.43
CA ASP A 214 2.75 -1.52 -0.35
C ASP A 214 2.31 -0.27 0.45
N ILE A 215 3.24 0.63 0.75
CA ILE A 215 2.95 1.92 1.38
C ILE A 215 2.05 2.77 0.50
N LEU A 216 2.32 2.90 -0.80
CA LEU A 216 1.46 3.69 -1.69
C LEU A 216 0.03 3.15 -1.75
N VAL A 217 -0.12 1.82 -1.89
CA VAL A 217 -1.43 1.17 -1.92
C VAL A 217 -2.17 1.34 -0.59
N SER A 218 -1.49 1.22 0.54
CA SER A 218 -2.10 1.32 1.87
C SER A 218 -2.40 2.77 2.29
N HIS A 219 -1.49 3.71 1.99
CA HIS A 219 -1.64 5.14 2.29
C HIS A 219 -2.79 5.77 1.50
N ASP A 220 -3.00 5.36 0.25
CA ASP A 220 -4.09 5.87 -0.58
C ASP A 220 -5.48 5.34 -0.18
N LEU A 221 -5.54 4.21 0.54
CA LEU A 221 -6.80 3.52 0.81
C LEU A 221 -7.31 3.65 2.26
N ILE A 222 -6.46 3.95 3.26
CA ILE A 222 -6.89 3.85 4.67
C ILE A 222 -6.28 4.96 5.54
N ARG A 223 -6.98 6.09 5.67
CA ARG A 223 -6.67 7.03 6.77
C ARG A 223 -7.04 6.42 8.12
N GLY A 224 -6.01 6.12 8.92
CA GLY A 224 -6.12 5.69 10.32
C GLY A 224 -5.52 4.32 10.64
N GLY A 225 -5.11 3.55 9.63
CA GLY A 225 -4.49 2.21 9.80
C GLY A 225 -3.08 2.09 9.23
N GLU A 226 -2.47 3.20 8.80
CA GLU A 226 -1.17 3.23 8.12
C GLU A 226 -0.05 2.69 9.03
N LEU A 227 -0.01 3.14 10.28
CA LEU A 227 1.00 2.70 11.24
C LEU A 227 0.87 1.20 11.55
N GLU A 228 -0.35 0.70 11.76
CA GLU A 228 -0.57 -0.72 12.09
C GLU A 228 -0.26 -1.62 10.89
N SER A 229 -0.67 -1.22 9.68
CA SER A 229 -0.34 -1.95 8.46
C SER A 229 1.18 -2.00 8.23
N PHE A 230 1.87 -0.88 8.49
CA PHE A 230 3.32 -0.80 8.40
C PHE A 230 4.02 -1.64 9.47
N TYR A 231 3.50 -1.66 10.71
CA TYR A 231 3.96 -2.57 11.77
C TYR A 231 3.79 -4.04 11.37
N MET A 232 2.61 -4.43 10.88
CA MET A 232 2.35 -5.80 10.43
C MET A 232 3.28 -6.23 9.31
N LEU A 233 3.49 -5.36 8.30
CA LEU A 233 4.45 -5.62 7.23
C LEU A 233 5.85 -5.85 7.78
N PHE A 234 6.34 -4.95 8.65
CA PHE A 234 7.66 -5.07 9.27
C PHE A 234 7.81 -6.37 10.08
N ASP A 235 6.81 -6.69 10.90
CA ASP A 235 6.81 -7.90 11.71
C ASP A 235 6.77 -9.18 10.89
N GLU A 236 6.04 -9.21 9.76
CA GLU A 236 6.04 -10.36 8.87
C GLU A 236 7.37 -10.59 8.17
N VAL A 237 8.09 -9.53 7.81
CA VAL A 237 9.43 -9.65 7.22
C VAL A 237 10.43 -10.11 8.28
N ARG A 238 10.40 -9.53 9.48
CA ARG A 238 11.21 -9.99 10.61
C ARG A 238 10.94 -11.45 10.96
N GLN A 239 9.67 -11.83 11.05
CA GLN A 239 9.25 -13.21 11.30
C GLN A 239 9.77 -14.17 10.22
N THR A 240 9.88 -13.72 8.96
CA THR A 240 10.44 -14.54 7.88
C THR A 240 11.88 -14.90 8.16
N THR A 241 12.70 -13.91 8.53
CA THR A 241 14.11 -14.14 8.92
C THR A 241 14.19 -15.08 10.11
N GLU A 242 13.49 -14.77 11.20
CA GLU A 242 13.52 -15.55 12.45
C GLU A 242 13.13 -17.02 12.24
N LYS A 243 12.09 -17.28 11.43
CA LYS A 243 11.62 -18.63 11.15
C LYS A 243 12.57 -19.42 10.24
N LEU A 244 13.14 -18.77 9.23
CA LEU A 244 14.13 -19.42 8.37
C LEU A 244 15.42 -19.73 9.14
N ASP A 245 15.84 -18.86 10.06
CA ASP A 245 16.97 -19.11 10.95
C ASP A 245 16.68 -20.27 11.89
N ALA A 246 15.53 -20.28 12.57
CA ALA A 246 15.13 -21.38 13.46
C ALA A 246 15.07 -22.74 12.74
N TRP A 247 14.54 -22.77 11.52
CA TRP A 247 14.51 -24.01 10.73
C TRP A 247 15.90 -24.47 10.30
N TYR A 248 16.78 -23.53 9.95
CA TYR A 248 18.15 -23.86 9.59
C TYR A 248 18.96 -24.40 10.78
N GLU A 249 18.74 -23.88 11.99
CA GLU A 249 19.43 -24.35 13.20
C GLU A 249 18.98 -25.75 13.64
N GLU A 250 17.71 -26.08 13.42
CA GLU A 250 17.13 -27.39 13.74
C GLU A 250 17.33 -28.44 12.62
N ASP A 251 18.14 -28.13 11.60
CA ASP A 251 18.42 -28.98 10.43
C ASP A 251 19.22 -30.25 10.83
N THR A 252 18.48 -31.20 11.41
CA THR A 252 18.97 -32.46 11.97
C THR A 252 18.33 -33.65 11.25
N GLY A 253 18.58 -33.79 9.95
CA GLY A 253 18.29 -34.99 9.14
C GLY A 253 16.80 -35.30 8.87
N MET A 254 15.94 -35.41 9.88
CA MET A 254 14.49 -35.59 9.70
C MET A 254 13.74 -34.28 9.45
N LEU A 255 14.37 -33.14 9.76
CA LEU A 255 13.80 -31.79 9.65
C LEU A 255 14.52 -30.95 8.61
N GLU A 256 15.21 -31.60 7.66
CA GLU A 256 16.10 -30.88 6.75
C GLU A 256 15.37 -29.79 5.97
N MET A 257 15.91 -28.58 6.06
CA MET A 257 15.37 -27.43 5.34
C MET A 257 15.54 -27.67 3.83
N PRO A 258 14.46 -27.65 3.02
CA PRO A 258 14.57 -27.85 1.59
C PRO A 258 15.47 -26.80 0.93
N SER A 259 16.14 -27.18 -0.16
CA SER A 259 17.14 -26.34 -0.83
C SER A 259 16.60 -24.96 -1.26
N ALA A 260 15.33 -24.85 -1.68
CA ALA A 260 14.74 -23.55 -2.01
C ALA A 260 14.64 -22.61 -0.80
N TYR A 261 14.34 -23.14 0.39
CA TYR A 261 14.31 -22.35 1.62
C TYR A 261 15.71 -21.95 2.08
N LYS A 262 16.70 -22.85 1.93
CA LYS A 262 18.13 -22.52 2.15
C LYS A 262 18.56 -21.38 1.24
N ALA A 263 18.22 -21.45 -0.06
CA ALA A 263 18.49 -20.40 -1.03
C ALA A 263 17.80 -19.07 -0.71
N ILE A 264 16.53 -19.09 -0.28
CA ILE A 264 15.82 -17.87 0.18
C ILE A 264 16.50 -17.27 1.41
N LYS A 265 16.88 -18.10 2.38
CA LYS A 265 17.61 -17.67 3.58
C LYS A 265 18.96 -17.04 3.22
N ASP A 266 19.73 -17.66 2.32
CA ASP A 266 21.01 -17.14 1.85
C ASP A 266 20.84 -15.79 1.13
N TRP A 267 19.80 -15.67 0.31
CA TRP A 267 19.45 -14.40 -0.34
C TRP A 267 19.12 -13.31 0.70
N ILE A 268 18.31 -13.61 1.72
CA ILE A 268 18.02 -12.68 2.82
C ILE A 268 19.30 -12.31 3.57
N ALA A 269 20.15 -13.28 3.91
CA ALA A 269 21.41 -13.04 4.62
C ALA A 269 22.39 -12.17 3.83
N ALA A 270 22.42 -12.29 2.50
CA ALA A 270 23.17 -11.39 1.64
C ALA A 270 22.61 -9.96 1.70
N ARG A 271 21.28 -9.81 1.72
CA ARG A 271 20.59 -8.51 1.80
C ARG A 271 20.68 -7.87 3.19
N GLU A 272 20.85 -8.61 4.26
CA GLU A 272 21.10 -8.04 5.60
C GLU A 272 22.48 -7.39 5.70
N LYS A 273 23.46 -7.90 4.95
CA LYS A 273 24.83 -7.34 4.89
C LYS A 273 24.91 -6.10 3.99
N ASP A 274 23.93 -5.93 3.11
CA ASP A 274 23.85 -4.85 2.14
C ASP A 274 23.30 -3.58 2.78
N GLN A 275 24.12 -2.53 2.87
CA GLN A 275 23.74 -1.24 3.47
C GLN A 275 22.72 -0.47 2.63
N ASP A 276 22.42 -0.89 1.40
CA ASP A 276 21.37 -0.29 0.58
C ASP A 276 20.07 -1.09 0.61
N SER A 277 19.97 -2.10 1.46
CA SER A 277 18.78 -2.97 1.60
C SER A 277 17.99 -2.67 2.87
N LEU A 278 16.66 -2.83 2.80
CA LEU A 278 15.80 -2.75 3.99
C LEU A 278 16.07 -3.86 5.01
N TYR A 279 16.59 -5.01 4.57
CA TYR A 279 16.95 -6.11 5.46
C TYR A 279 18.04 -5.72 6.47
N SER A 280 18.90 -4.75 6.15
CA SER A 280 19.92 -4.29 7.10
C SER A 280 19.34 -3.57 8.33
N CYS A 281 18.04 -3.30 8.36
CA CYS A 281 17.33 -2.68 9.48
C CYS A 281 16.59 -3.68 10.38
N ILE A 282 16.65 -4.99 10.09
CA ILE A 282 15.89 -6.03 10.81
C ILE A 282 16.64 -6.53 12.06
N ARG A 283 17.94 -6.26 12.17
CA ARG A 283 18.79 -6.65 13.30
C ARG A 283 18.74 -5.70 14.48
#